data_AF-A0A1Y3W5R2-F1
#
_entry.id   AF-A0A1Y3W5R2-F1
#
_cell.length_a   1.000
_cell.length_b   1.000
_cell.length_c   1.000
_cell.angle_alpha   90.00
_cell.angle_beta   90.00
_cell.angle_gamma   90.00
#
_symmetry.space_group_name_H-M   'P 1'
#
loop_
_entity.id
_entity.type
_entity.pdbx_description
1 polymer ?
#
loop_
_entity_poly.entity_id
_entity_poly.type
_entity_poly.pdbx_seq_one_letter_code
_entity_poly.pdbx_strand_id
1 'polypeptide(L)'
;MIGKIVKGTSFSGCVNYVLKEDKSRLLKAVGVYGSPEEIAEQFELQTLLNDKVKNKVGHISLSFSAEDGDRIRDDDGLMLKIAHDYMKLMGIENTQFIIARHTDRNHPHCHIVYNRVDNDGRTISDKNDRYRNEKVCKMLTARYRLHFAEGKEHVNFMRLRHHDRVKYFIYHALKREVPNARSWSELRLALRKYGIDTQWKLSRTTGEMQGVKFTCNQLTFSGSKIDRQFSFLNIDQELRYNALSATMNQRQVQAETIREELRHEYQQENHSGISLGLFTPSPTDYDTEEAIQANRLKKKKKKPKRKRGFSL
;
A
#
# COMPACT_ATOMS: atom_id res chain seq x y z
N MET A 1 -3.45 -10.44 -4.78
CA MET A 1 -2.66 -10.92 -5.95
C MET A 1 -1.86 -9.78 -6.58
N ILE A 2 -0.64 -10.05 -7.07
CA ILE A 2 0.23 -9.10 -7.78
C ILE A 2 0.66 -9.71 -9.12
N GLY A 3 0.49 -8.95 -10.21
CA GLY A 3 1.01 -9.31 -11.53
C GLY A 3 2.28 -8.53 -11.86
N LYS A 4 3.33 -9.22 -12.30
CA LYS A 4 4.55 -8.61 -12.84
C LYS A 4 4.66 -8.94 -14.32
N ILE A 5 4.72 -7.90 -15.16
CA ILE A 5 4.89 -8.02 -16.61
C ILE A 5 6.36 -7.82 -16.96
N VAL A 6 6.91 -8.73 -17.75
CA VAL A 6 8.22 -8.66 -18.40
C VAL A 6 8.00 -8.87 -19.89
N LYS A 7 8.83 -8.20 -20.70
CA LYS A 7 8.81 -8.33 -22.15
C LYS A 7 10.20 -8.75 -22.60
N GLY A 8 10.25 -9.65 -23.57
CA GLY A 8 11.49 -10.19 -24.09
C GLY A 8 11.51 -10.25 -25.61
N THR A 9 12.68 -10.57 -26.14
CA THR A 9 12.94 -10.67 -27.58
C THR A 9 13.10 -12.12 -28.06
N SER A 10 13.30 -13.08 -27.15
CA SER A 10 13.50 -14.50 -27.47
C SER A 10 12.73 -15.41 -26.51
N PHE A 11 12.06 -16.42 -27.05
CA PHE A 11 11.28 -17.40 -26.30
C PHE A 11 12.14 -18.46 -25.63
N SER A 12 13.27 -18.89 -26.21
CA SER A 12 14.09 -19.98 -25.67
C SER A 12 14.47 -19.77 -24.21
N GLY A 13 15.02 -18.59 -23.88
CA GLY A 13 15.38 -18.27 -22.50
C GLY A 13 14.17 -18.15 -21.56
N CYS A 14 13.02 -17.68 -22.07
CA CYS A 14 11.81 -17.49 -21.27
C CYS A 14 11.13 -18.82 -20.97
N VAL A 15 10.94 -19.68 -21.98
CA VAL A 15 10.30 -20.99 -21.86
C VAL A 15 11.15 -21.91 -21.00
N ASN A 16 12.47 -21.99 -21.22
CA ASN A 16 13.35 -22.83 -20.41
C ASN A 16 13.41 -22.36 -18.94
N TYR A 17 13.30 -21.05 -18.69
CA TYR A 17 13.17 -20.54 -17.32
C TYR A 17 11.82 -20.93 -16.69
N VAL A 18 10.71 -20.80 -17.43
CA VAL A 18 9.36 -21.05 -16.91
C VAL A 18 9.05 -22.53 -16.76
N LEU A 19 9.60 -23.39 -17.61
CA LEU A 19 9.40 -24.84 -17.59
C LEU A 19 10.59 -25.59 -16.99
N LYS A 20 11.39 -24.91 -16.16
CA LYS A 20 12.53 -25.55 -15.49
C LYS A 20 12.06 -26.76 -14.68
N GLU A 21 12.68 -27.90 -14.95
CA GLU A 21 12.43 -29.17 -14.26
C GLU A 21 12.57 -29.04 -12.73
N ASP A 22 11.87 -29.89 -12.00
CA ASP A 22 11.78 -29.96 -10.52
C ASP A 22 11.17 -28.75 -9.80
N LYS A 23 10.99 -27.62 -10.48
CA LYS A 23 10.51 -26.36 -9.88
C LYS A 23 9.25 -25.81 -10.52
N SER A 24 8.77 -26.47 -11.56
CA SER A 24 7.60 -26.05 -12.30
C SER A 24 6.71 -27.20 -12.72
N ARG A 25 5.43 -26.88 -12.92
CA ARG A 25 4.44 -27.78 -13.52
C ARG A 25 3.70 -27.02 -14.61
N LEU A 26 3.75 -27.51 -15.84
CA LEU A 26 2.94 -26.98 -16.94
C LEU A 26 1.47 -27.30 -16.67
N LEU A 27 0.64 -26.26 -16.57
CA LEU A 27 -0.79 -26.39 -16.31
C LEU A 27 -1.62 -26.33 -17.60
N LYS A 28 -1.19 -25.51 -18.57
CA LYS A 28 -1.87 -25.34 -19.85
C LYS A 28 -0.91 -24.91 -20.94
N ALA A 29 -1.08 -25.47 -22.12
CA ALA A 29 -0.48 -25.00 -23.37
C ALA A 29 -1.57 -24.86 -24.44
N VAL A 30 -1.50 -23.81 -25.25
CA VAL A 30 -2.41 -23.57 -26.39
C VAL A 30 -1.58 -23.13 -27.58
N GLY A 31 -1.74 -23.84 -28.70
CA GLY A 31 -1.04 -23.56 -29.96
C GLY A 31 0.44 -23.98 -29.97
N VAL A 32 0.91 -24.65 -28.91
CA VAL A 32 2.28 -25.19 -28.77
C VAL A 32 2.24 -26.53 -28.04
N TYR A 33 3.22 -27.40 -28.26
CA TYR A 33 3.34 -28.72 -27.64
C TYR A 33 4.78 -29.22 -27.62
N GLY A 34 5.07 -30.30 -26.88
CA GLY A 34 6.40 -30.93 -26.87
C GLY A 34 7.31 -30.46 -25.73
N SER A 35 8.62 -30.62 -25.91
CA SER A 35 9.67 -30.20 -24.98
C SER A 35 9.72 -28.66 -24.84
N PRO A 36 10.39 -28.12 -23.80
CA PRO A 36 10.61 -26.68 -23.69
C PRO A 36 11.27 -26.05 -24.93
N GLU A 37 12.21 -26.76 -25.55
CA GLU A 37 12.88 -26.36 -26.79
C GLU A 37 11.89 -26.32 -27.97
N GLU A 38 11.10 -27.38 -28.16
CA GLU A 38 10.09 -27.47 -29.22
C GLU A 38 8.99 -26.40 -29.06
N ILE A 39 8.56 -26.14 -27.82
CA ILE A 39 7.59 -25.09 -27.50
C ILE A 39 8.19 -23.72 -27.85
N ALA A 40 9.45 -23.46 -27.50
CA ALA A 40 10.11 -22.19 -27.81
C ALA A 40 10.23 -21.98 -29.32
N GLU A 41 10.60 -23.01 -30.08
CA GLU A 41 10.65 -22.96 -31.54
C GLU A 41 9.29 -22.64 -32.15
N GLN A 42 8.22 -23.32 -31.70
CA GLN A 42 6.85 -23.05 -32.17
C GLN A 42 6.39 -21.62 -31.86
N PHE A 43 6.78 -21.07 -30.71
CA PHE A 43 6.54 -19.66 -30.41
C PHE A 43 7.29 -18.74 -31.38
N GLU A 44 8.58 -18.99 -31.64
CA GLU A 44 9.39 -18.17 -32.55
C GLU A 44 8.84 -18.18 -33.97
N LEU A 45 8.35 -19.33 -34.46
CA LEU A 45 7.74 -19.46 -35.78
C LEU A 45 6.54 -18.52 -35.97
N GLN A 46 5.65 -18.41 -34.97
CA GLN A 46 4.51 -17.49 -35.05
C GLN A 46 4.96 -16.01 -35.13
N THR A 47 6.13 -15.66 -34.59
CA THR A 47 6.62 -14.28 -34.65
C THR A 47 6.98 -13.83 -36.07
N LEU A 48 7.19 -14.77 -36.99
CA LEU A 48 7.47 -14.49 -38.40
C LEU A 48 6.29 -13.85 -39.13
N LEU A 49 5.06 -13.98 -38.60
CA LEU A 49 3.89 -13.29 -39.13
C LEU A 49 4.00 -11.76 -39.01
N ASN A 50 4.87 -11.25 -38.12
CA ASN A 50 5.09 -9.82 -37.94
C ASN A 50 6.48 -9.49 -37.37
N ASP A 51 7.43 -9.30 -38.27
CA ASP A 51 8.83 -8.97 -37.98
C ASP A 51 9.04 -7.59 -37.32
N LYS A 52 8.05 -6.69 -37.39
CA LYS A 52 8.12 -5.34 -36.81
C LYS A 52 8.04 -5.35 -35.28
N VAL A 53 7.50 -6.43 -34.69
CA VAL A 53 7.39 -6.56 -33.24
C VAL A 53 8.75 -6.93 -32.67
N LYS A 54 9.44 -5.96 -32.03
CA LYS A 54 10.74 -6.21 -31.38
C LYS A 54 10.62 -7.06 -30.11
N ASN A 55 9.68 -6.69 -29.24
CA ASN A 55 9.44 -7.38 -27.98
C ASN A 55 8.30 -8.39 -28.18
N LYS A 56 8.64 -9.55 -28.75
CA LYS A 56 7.70 -10.60 -29.16
C LYS A 56 7.15 -11.40 -27.98
N VAL A 57 7.96 -11.55 -26.93
CA VAL A 57 7.60 -12.36 -25.76
C VAL A 57 6.82 -11.51 -24.76
N GLY A 58 5.63 -11.96 -24.40
CA GLY A 58 4.91 -11.51 -23.23
C GLY A 58 5.12 -12.50 -22.08
N HIS A 59 5.67 -12.04 -20.96
CA HIS A 59 5.86 -12.85 -19.74
C HIS A 59 5.17 -12.20 -18.55
N ILE A 60 4.32 -12.93 -17.86
CA ILE A 60 3.57 -12.43 -16.71
C ILE A 60 3.71 -13.41 -15.57
N SER A 61 4.18 -12.93 -14.42
CA SER A 61 4.13 -13.69 -13.17
C SER A 61 2.95 -13.20 -12.35
N LEU A 62 2.03 -14.10 -12.01
CA LEU A 62 0.93 -13.84 -11.08
C LEU A 62 1.29 -14.45 -9.72
N SER A 63 1.54 -13.60 -8.74
CA SER A 63 1.85 -14.00 -7.37
C SER A 63 0.65 -13.79 -6.44
N PHE A 64 0.36 -14.80 -5.65
CA PHE A 64 -0.71 -14.78 -4.64
C PHE A 64 -0.14 -14.50 -3.25
N SER A 65 -0.99 -14.08 -2.31
CA SER A 65 -0.52 -13.88 -0.93
C SER A 65 -0.17 -15.22 -0.30
N ALA A 66 0.76 -15.24 0.65
CA ALA A 66 0.97 -16.42 1.49
C ALA A 66 -0.31 -16.75 2.32
N GLU A 67 -1.09 -15.71 2.68
CA GLU A 67 -2.40 -15.82 3.34
C GLU A 67 -3.46 -16.54 2.48
N ASP A 68 -3.29 -16.53 1.15
CA ASP A 68 -4.15 -17.28 0.23
C ASP A 68 -3.60 -18.71 -0.02
N GLY A 69 -2.53 -19.09 0.67
CA GLY A 69 -1.75 -20.30 0.47
C GLY A 69 -2.62 -21.55 0.43
N ASP A 70 -3.36 -21.82 1.49
CA ASP A 70 -4.13 -23.06 1.64
C ASP A 70 -5.22 -23.23 0.57
N ARG A 71 -5.70 -22.12 -0.01
CA ARG A 71 -6.73 -22.13 -1.05
C ARG A 71 -6.16 -22.29 -2.46
N ILE A 72 -4.92 -21.89 -2.70
CA ILE A 72 -4.35 -21.79 -4.06
C ILE A 72 -3.20 -22.75 -4.29
N ARG A 73 -2.43 -23.07 -3.25
CA ARG A 73 -1.18 -23.83 -3.34
C ARG A 73 -1.36 -25.16 -4.06
N ASP A 74 -2.46 -25.84 -3.79
CA ASP A 74 -2.75 -27.17 -4.34
C ASP A 74 -3.92 -27.18 -5.34
N ASP A 75 -4.55 -26.03 -5.61
CA ASP A 75 -5.68 -25.92 -6.55
C ASP A 75 -5.23 -25.36 -7.92
N ASP A 76 -4.80 -26.24 -8.82
CA ASP A 76 -4.46 -25.89 -10.21
C ASP A 76 -5.66 -25.31 -10.97
N GLY A 77 -6.86 -25.82 -10.71
CA GLY A 77 -8.08 -25.40 -11.42
C GLY A 77 -8.42 -23.94 -11.13
N LEU A 78 -8.36 -23.54 -9.87
CA LEU A 78 -8.54 -22.15 -9.46
C LEU A 78 -7.43 -21.25 -10.01
N MET A 79 -6.17 -21.70 -9.94
CA MET A 79 -5.04 -20.94 -10.48
C MET A 79 -5.18 -20.70 -11.99
N LEU A 80 -5.53 -21.75 -12.76
CA LEU A 80 -5.81 -21.66 -14.19
C LEU A 80 -6.97 -20.71 -14.47
N LYS A 81 -8.07 -20.83 -13.72
CA LYS A 81 -9.25 -19.98 -13.88
C LYS A 81 -8.91 -18.50 -13.69
N ILE A 82 -8.15 -18.17 -12.64
CA ILE A 82 -7.68 -16.80 -12.39
C ILE A 82 -6.75 -16.32 -13.50
N ALA A 83 -5.83 -17.16 -13.97
CA ALA A 83 -4.90 -16.83 -15.04
C ALA A 83 -5.62 -16.55 -16.38
N HIS A 84 -6.62 -17.36 -16.74
CA HIS A 84 -7.46 -17.13 -17.92
C HIS A 84 -8.28 -15.83 -17.82
N ASP A 85 -8.93 -15.59 -16.67
CA ASP A 85 -9.65 -14.35 -16.41
C ASP A 85 -8.71 -13.14 -16.56
N TYR A 86 -7.50 -13.24 -16.01
CA TYR A 86 -6.47 -12.22 -16.11
C TYR A 86 -6.08 -11.96 -17.57
N MET A 87 -5.80 -13.00 -18.36
CA MET A 87 -5.43 -12.86 -19.77
C MET A 87 -6.51 -12.16 -20.58
N LYS A 88 -7.77 -12.59 -20.43
CA LYS A 88 -8.93 -11.97 -21.10
C LYS A 88 -9.05 -10.48 -20.76
N LEU A 89 -8.95 -10.14 -19.48
CA LEU A 89 -9.03 -8.73 -19.03
C LEU A 89 -7.83 -7.88 -19.46
N MET A 90 -6.71 -8.53 -19.76
CA MET A 90 -5.52 -7.89 -20.33
C MET A 90 -5.55 -7.87 -21.87
N GLY A 91 -6.59 -8.39 -22.51
CA GLY A 91 -6.67 -8.50 -23.97
C GLY A 91 -5.59 -9.40 -24.56
N ILE A 92 -5.20 -10.43 -23.82
CA ILE A 92 -4.28 -11.47 -24.29
C ILE A 92 -5.17 -12.63 -24.76
N GLU A 93 -5.60 -12.53 -26.01
CA GLU A 93 -6.51 -13.45 -26.67
C GLU A 93 -5.97 -13.73 -28.09
N ASN A 94 -6.48 -14.77 -28.75
CA ASN A 94 -6.08 -15.16 -30.11
C ASN A 94 -4.57 -15.35 -30.31
N THR A 95 -3.87 -15.94 -29.33
CA THR A 95 -2.43 -16.13 -29.41
C THR A 95 -2.02 -17.44 -28.74
N GLN A 96 -0.84 -17.95 -29.12
CA GLN A 96 -0.18 -19.02 -28.38
C GLN A 96 0.12 -18.59 -26.95
N PHE A 97 -0.04 -19.52 -26.00
CA PHE A 97 0.43 -19.31 -24.64
C PHE A 97 0.69 -20.61 -23.89
N ILE A 98 1.50 -20.50 -22.84
CA ILE A 98 1.64 -21.51 -21.79
C ILE A 98 1.38 -20.89 -20.42
N ILE A 99 0.85 -21.69 -19.50
CA ILE A 99 0.69 -21.35 -18.09
C ILE A 99 1.39 -22.43 -17.27
N ALA A 100 2.36 -22.04 -16.46
CA ALA A 100 3.09 -22.95 -15.58
C ALA A 100 3.03 -22.46 -14.13
N ARG A 101 2.78 -23.38 -13.20
CA ARG A 101 2.92 -23.14 -11.75
C ARG A 101 4.39 -23.30 -11.36
N HIS A 102 4.88 -22.44 -10.48
CA HIS A 102 6.20 -22.58 -9.86
C HIS A 102 6.05 -22.93 -8.38
N THR A 103 6.92 -23.82 -7.88
CA THR A 103 6.92 -24.32 -6.49
C THR A 103 8.15 -23.87 -5.70
N ASP A 104 9.00 -23.02 -6.29
CA ASP A 104 10.28 -22.56 -5.74
C ASP A 104 10.15 -21.47 -4.66
N ARG A 105 8.94 -21.01 -4.34
CA ARG A 105 8.70 -19.95 -3.34
C ARG A 105 7.60 -20.29 -2.36
N ASN A 106 7.71 -19.69 -1.17
CA ASN A 106 6.72 -19.86 -0.10
C ASN A 106 5.31 -19.39 -0.49
N HIS A 107 5.18 -18.41 -1.38
CA HIS A 107 3.89 -17.95 -1.89
C HIS A 107 3.54 -18.63 -3.21
N PRO A 108 2.27 -19.05 -3.40
CA PRO A 108 1.85 -19.63 -4.66
C PRO A 108 1.96 -18.61 -5.78
N HIS A 109 2.42 -19.06 -6.94
CA HIS A 109 2.48 -18.24 -8.14
C HIS A 109 2.50 -19.06 -9.42
N CYS A 110 2.09 -18.44 -10.52
CA CYS A 110 2.23 -18.99 -11.86
C CYS A 110 2.83 -17.98 -12.82
N HIS A 111 3.31 -18.51 -13.93
CA HIS A 111 3.85 -17.79 -15.05
C HIS A 111 2.99 -18.03 -16.28
N ILE A 112 2.63 -16.95 -16.96
CA ILE A 112 2.01 -16.95 -18.28
C ILE A 112 3.08 -16.48 -19.26
N VAL A 113 3.34 -17.27 -20.30
CA VAL A 113 4.16 -16.86 -21.44
C VAL A 113 3.25 -16.88 -22.66
N TYR A 114 3.23 -15.80 -23.44
CA TYR A 114 2.36 -15.67 -24.60
C TYR A 114 3.07 -14.93 -25.74
N ASN A 115 2.59 -15.15 -26.96
CA ASN A 115 3.09 -14.43 -28.13
C ASN A 115 2.41 -13.08 -28.29
N ARG A 116 3.19 -12.01 -28.45
CA ARG A 116 2.65 -10.68 -28.78
C ARG A 116 2.32 -10.51 -30.26
N VAL A 117 2.78 -11.41 -31.11
CA VAL A 117 2.23 -11.59 -32.45
C VAL A 117 1.10 -12.60 -32.32
N ASP A 118 -0.13 -12.17 -32.55
CA ASP A 118 -1.31 -13.03 -32.46
C ASP A 118 -1.40 -13.96 -33.67
N ASN A 119 -2.40 -14.85 -33.69
CA ASN A 119 -2.55 -15.86 -34.75
C ASN A 119 -2.86 -15.25 -36.14
N ASP A 120 -3.25 -13.97 -36.20
CA ASP A 120 -3.51 -13.21 -37.43
C ASP A 120 -2.32 -12.31 -37.81
N GLY A 121 -1.18 -12.42 -37.11
CA GLY A 121 -0.02 -11.57 -37.31
C GLY A 121 -0.15 -10.16 -36.73
N ARG A 122 -1.21 -9.87 -35.97
CA ARG A 122 -1.41 -8.54 -35.34
C ARG A 122 -0.67 -8.47 -34.01
N THR A 123 -0.28 -7.25 -33.63
CA THR A 123 0.43 -7.04 -32.38
C THR A 123 -0.53 -6.89 -31.20
N ILE A 124 -0.39 -7.74 -30.19
CA ILE A 124 -0.98 -7.54 -28.86
C ILE A 124 -0.30 -6.34 -28.21
N SER A 125 -1.07 -5.27 -28.02
CA SER A 125 -0.58 -3.99 -27.51
C SER A 125 -0.13 -4.10 -26.05
N ASP A 126 1.02 -3.50 -25.76
CA ASP A 126 1.54 -3.30 -24.41
C ASP A 126 1.27 -1.90 -23.87
N LYS A 127 0.50 -1.09 -24.59
CA LYS A 127 0.20 0.28 -24.19
C LYS A 127 -0.52 0.31 -22.84
N ASN A 128 0.05 1.04 -21.89
CA ASN A 128 -0.47 1.19 -20.52
C ASN A 128 -0.68 -0.13 -19.77
N ASP A 129 0.00 -1.21 -20.17
CA ASP A 129 -0.17 -2.54 -19.58
C ASP A 129 0.07 -2.56 -18.07
N ARG A 130 1.01 -1.75 -17.56
CA ARG A 130 1.26 -1.56 -16.13
C ARG A 130 0.00 -1.09 -15.38
N TYR A 131 -0.69 -0.09 -15.91
CA TYR A 131 -1.89 0.47 -15.28
C TYR A 131 -3.09 -0.49 -15.39
N ARG A 132 -3.23 -1.14 -16.55
CA ARG A 132 -4.26 -2.16 -16.75
C ARG A 132 -4.04 -3.34 -15.80
N ASN A 133 -2.81 -3.83 -15.69
CA ASN A 133 -2.42 -4.91 -14.79
C ASN A 133 -2.75 -4.60 -13.34
N GLU A 134 -2.44 -3.40 -12.84
CA GLU A 134 -2.79 -3.00 -11.48
C GLU A 134 -4.32 -3.05 -11.26
N LYS A 135 -5.11 -2.53 -12.21
CA LYS A 135 -6.57 -2.54 -12.15
C LYS A 135 -7.13 -3.96 -12.19
N VAL A 136 -6.64 -4.80 -13.10
CA VAL A 136 -7.05 -6.20 -13.26
C VAL A 136 -6.69 -7.00 -12.02
N CYS A 137 -5.47 -6.88 -11.49
CA CYS A 137 -5.06 -7.57 -10.27
C CYS A 137 -5.94 -7.21 -9.07
N LYS A 138 -6.24 -5.92 -8.87
CA LYS A 138 -7.15 -5.46 -7.80
C LYS A 138 -8.56 -6.01 -7.98
N MET A 139 -9.08 -5.98 -9.21
CA MET A 139 -10.41 -6.49 -9.51
C MET A 139 -10.52 -8.01 -9.29
N LEU A 140 -9.53 -8.78 -9.75
CA LEU A 140 -9.51 -10.23 -9.57
C LEU A 140 -9.28 -10.61 -8.10
N THR A 141 -8.45 -9.85 -7.37
CA THR A 141 -8.31 -10.01 -5.92
C THR A 141 -9.67 -9.88 -5.23
N ALA A 142 -10.48 -8.88 -5.59
CA ALA A 142 -11.84 -8.75 -5.06
C ALA A 142 -12.77 -9.90 -5.52
N ARG A 143 -12.79 -10.21 -6.82
CA ARG A 143 -13.69 -11.21 -7.43
C ARG A 143 -13.52 -12.59 -6.80
N TYR A 144 -12.27 -13.01 -6.60
CA TYR A 144 -11.93 -14.32 -6.05
C TYR A 144 -11.79 -14.32 -4.52
N ARG A 145 -12.13 -13.20 -3.87
CA ARG A 145 -12.01 -12.99 -2.41
C ARG A 145 -10.62 -13.37 -1.91
N LEU A 146 -9.60 -12.88 -2.61
CA LEU A 146 -8.20 -13.07 -2.25
C LEU A 146 -7.75 -11.98 -1.28
N HIS A 147 -6.67 -12.25 -0.56
CA HIS A 147 -6.10 -11.32 0.39
C HIS A 147 -5.62 -10.02 -0.29
N PHE A 148 -6.09 -8.88 0.24
CA PHE A 148 -5.56 -7.56 -0.06
C PHE A 148 -4.42 -7.27 0.89
N ALA A 149 -3.21 -7.08 0.37
CA ALA A 149 -2.10 -6.63 1.19
C ALA A 149 -2.44 -5.28 1.85
N GLU A 150 -2.46 -5.25 3.18
CA GLU A 150 -2.78 -4.06 3.96
C GLU A 150 -1.51 -3.26 4.28
N GLY A 151 -1.58 -1.95 4.01
CA GLY A 151 -0.62 -0.98 4.53
C GLY A 151 0.82 -1.10 4.02
N LYS A 152 1.72 -0.47 4.77
CA LYS A 152 3.18 -0.46 4.59
C LYS A 152 3.83 -1.00 5.86
N GLU A 153 3.30 -2.09 6.42
CA GLU A 153 3.87 -2.69 7.63
C GLU A 153 4.68 -3.93 7.28
N HIS A 154 4.24 -4.70 6.27
CA HIS A 154 4.85 -5.98 5.88
C HIS A 154 5.66 -5.87 4.56
N VAL A 155 6.50 -4.83 4.42
CA VAL A 155 7.41 -4.73 3.27
C VAL A 155 8.76 -5.34 3.62
N ASN A 156 9.25 -6.25 2.76
CA ASN A 156 10.60 -6.75 2.87
C ASN A 156 11.61 -5.66 2.47
N PHE A 157 12.11 -4.93 3.48
CA PHE A 157 13.02 -3.80 3.31
C PHE A 157 14.28 -4.16 2.51
N MET A 158 14.82 -5.36 2.69
CA MET A 158 16.04 -5.81 2.01
C MET A 158 15.85 -5.97 0.49
N ARG A 159 14.62 -6.29 0.04
CA ARG A 159 14.30 -6.45 -1.38
C ARG A 159 13.91 -5.16 -2.09
N LEU A 160 13.76 -4.06 -1.36
CA LEU A 160 13.46 -2.75 -1.95
C LEU A 160 14.69 -2.22 -2.70
N ARG A 161 14.45 -1.53 -3.83
CA ARG A 161 15.47 -0.75 -4.52
C ARG A 161 15.96 0.38 -3.62
N HIS A 162 17.19 0.84 -3.79
CA HIS A 162 17.78 1.90 -2.94
C HIS A 162 16.86 3.11 -2.77
N HIS A 163 16.30 3.64 -3.86
CA HIS A 163 15.36 4.75 -3.83
C HIS A 163 14.12 4.49 -2.95
N ASP A 164 13.52 3.29 -3.06
CA ASP A 164 12.36 2.91 -2.26
C ASP A 164 12.72 2.62 -0.81
N ARG A 165 13.91 2.06 -0.53
CA ARG A 165 14.44 1.89 0.83
C ARG A 165 14.54 3.21 1.57
N VAL A 166 15.14 4.23 0.94
CA VAL A 166 15.27 5.56 1.55
C VAL A 166 13.91 6.20 1.79
N LYS A 167 12.99 6.11 0.81
CA LYS A 167 11.61 6.60 0.97
C LYS A 167 10.89 5.93 2.14
N TYR A 168 11.10 4.62 2.30
CA TYR A 168 10.48 3.81 3.35
C TYR A 168 11.09 4.07 4.73
N PHE A 169 12.40 4.32 4.77
CA PHE A 169 13.09 4.80 5.98
C PHE A 169 12.49 6.12 6.47
N ILE A 170 12.32 7.09 5.56
CA ILE A 170 11.66 8.37 5.89
C ILE A 170 10.21 8.14 6.35
N TYR A 171 9.47 7.23 5.71
CA TYR A 171 8.10 6.87 6.13
C TYR A 171 8.05 6.43 7.60
N HIS A 172 8.95 5.52 8.02
CA HIS A 172 8.96 5.03 9.40
C HIS A 172 9.43 6.08 10.40
N ALA A 173 10.42 6.89 10.04
CA ALA A 173 10.85 8.01 10.88
C ALA A 173 9.67 8.98 11.11
N LEU A 174 8.97 9.38 10.05
CA LEU A 174 7.78 10.24 10.18
C LEU A 174 6.67 9.57 10.99
N LYS A 175 6.41 8.29 10.75
CA LYS A 175 5.37 7.53 11.48
C LYS A 175 5.66 7.49 12.99
N ARG A 176 6.93 7.44 13.39
CA ARG A 176 7.34 7.47 14.79
C ARG A 176 7.33 8.87 15.37
N GLU A 177 7.86 9.86 14.67
CA GLU A 177 8.11 11.19 15.27
C GLU A 177 6.90 12.12 15.20
N VAL A 178 6.04 12.02 14.18
CA VAL A 178 4.89 12.94 14.02
C VAL A 178 3.92 12.90 15.21
N PRO A 179 3.53 11.73 15.76
CA PRO A 179 2.65 11.68 16.94
C PRO A 179 3.27 12.24 18.22
N ASN A 180 4.60 12.36 18.28
CA ASN A 180 5.33 12.75 19.49
C ASN A 180 5.78 14.22 19.49
N ALA A 181 5.72 14.88 18.33
CA ALA A 181 6.10 16.28 18.19
C ALA A 181 4.90 17.21 18.37
N ARG A 182 5.12 18.39 18.97
CA ARG A 182 4.09 19.41 19.20
C ARG A 182 4.26 20.63 18.29
N SER A 183 5.38 20.72 17.60
CA SER A 183 5.69 21.79 16.65
C SER A 183 6.56 21.29 15.51
N TRP A 184 6.60 22.05 14.41
CA TRP A 184 7.48 21.74 13.28
C TRP A 184 8.96 21.83 13.65
N SER A 185 9.31 22.72 14.60
CA SER A 185 10.67 22.84 15.12
C SER A 185 11.09 21.57 15.86
N GLU A 186 10.22 21.04 16.73
CA GLU A 186 10.45 19.76 17.43
C GLU A 186 10.54 18.60 16.44
N LEU A 187 9.60 18.51 15.50
CA LEU A 187 9.60 17.44 14.50
C LEU A 187 10.88 17.47 13.65
N ARG A 188 11.31 18.66 13.20
CA ARG A 188 12.55 18.82 12.42
C ARG A 188 13.77 18.41 13.24
N LEU A 189 13.84 18.76 14.51
CA LEU A 189 14.93 18.36 15.40
C LEU A 189 14.95 16.83 15.60
N ALA A 190 13.79 16.22 15.81
CA ALA A 190 13.67 14.77 15.93
C ALA A 190 14.09 14.05 14.63
N LEU A 191 13.65 14.54 13.47
CA LEU A 191 13.99 13.97 12.17
C LEU A 191 15.48 14.07 11.82
N ARG A 192 16.16 15.13 12.26
CA ARG A 192 17.61 15.30 12.08
C ARG A 192 18.44 14.19 12.73
N LYS A 193 17.94 13.57 13.81
CA LYS A 193 18.60 12.40 14.45
C LYS A 193 18.69 11.20 13.49
N TYR A 194 17.86 11.17 12.45
CA TYR A 194 17.87 10.15 11.41
C TYR A 194 18.59 10.60 10.13
N GLY A 195 19.24 11.77 10.14
CA GLY A 195 19.82 12.37 8.94
C GLY A 195 18.77 12.83 7.92
N ILE A 196 17.54 13.11 8.37
CA ILE A 196 16.44 13.56 7.51
C ILE A 196 16.30 15.07 7.61
N ASP A 197 16.57 15.76 6.51
CA ASP A 197 16.33 17.19 6.37
C ASP A 197 14.91 17.50 5.87
N THR A 198 14.40 18.66 6.26
CA THR A 198 13.05 19.13 5.92
C THR A 198 13.12 20.44 5.15
N GLN A 199 12.40 20.53 4.03
CA GLN A 199 12.33 21.72 3.18
C GLN A 199 10.88 22.08 2.85
N TRP A 200 10.54 23.36 2.86
CA TRP A 200 9.20 23.84 2.53
C TRP A 200 8.98 23.96 1.03
N LYS A 201 7.75 23.68 0.59
CA LYS A 201 7.27 24.02 -0.74
C LYS A 201 6.23 25.13 -0.62
N LEU A 202 6.58 26.30 -1.15
CA LEU A 202 5.71 27.46 -1.18
C LEU A 202 4.85 27.46 -2.45
N SER A 203 3.65 28.02 -2.34
CA SER A 203 2.80 28.40 -3.46
C SER A 203 3.48 29.46 -4.29
N ARG A 204 3.53 29.30 -5.61
CA ARG A 204 4.06 30.34 -6.50
C ARG A 204 3.14 31.55 -6.61
N THR A 205 1.84 31.37 -6.35
CA THR A 205 0.83 32.41 -6.52
C THR A 205 0.52 33.12 -5.22
N THR A 206 0.43 32.38 -4.11
CA THR A 206 0.01 32.92 -2.80
C THR A 206 1.15 33.08 -1.80
N GLY A 207 2.35 32.54 -2.09
CA GLY A 207 3.48 32.54 -1.14
C GLY A 207 3.30 31.61 0.07
N GLU A 208 2.12 31.02 0.27
CA GLU A 208 1.81 30.16 1.42
C GLU A 208 2.50 28.79 1.35
N MET A 209 2.76 28.19 2.51
CA MET A 209 3.26 26.81 2.58
C MET A 209 2.20 25.83 2.07
N GLN A 210 2.46 25.20 0.92
CA GLN A 210 1.58 24.19 0.31
C GLN A 210 2.12 22.77 0.41
N GLY A 211 3.37 22.59 0.85
CA GLY A 211 3.97 21.28 0.95
C GLY A 211 5.24 21.25 1.76
N VAL A 212 5.66 20.03 2.03
CA VAL A 212 6.90 19.72 2.74
C VAL A 212 7.63 18.64 1.96
N LYS A 213 8.96 18.76 1.89
CA LYS A 213 9.86 17.77 1.32
C LYS A 213 10.80 17.27 2.41
N PHE A 214 11.13 15.99 2.31
CA PHE A 214 12.07 15.32 3.20
C PHE A 214 13.23 14.76 2.39
N THR A 215 14.45 15.01 2.85
CA THR A 215 15.69 14.63 2.17
C THR A 215 16.51 13.72 3.06
N CYS A 216 16.92 12.57 2.54
CA CYS A 216 17.81 11.63 3.21
C CYS A 216 18.70 10.99 2.15
N ASN A 217 19.99 10.81 2.41
CA ASN A 217 20.94 10.20 1.47
C ASN A 217 20.84 10.81 0.05
N GLN A 218 20.80 12.14 -0.03
CA GLN A 218 20.67 12.93 -1.27
C GLN A 218 19.36 12.74 -2.06
N LEU A 219 18.44 11.87 -1.60
CA LEU A 219 17.14 11.66 -2.20
C LEU A 219 16.08 12.50 -1.51
N THR A 220 15.28 13.20 -2.31
CA THR A 220 14.25 14.13 -1.81
C THR A 220 12.85 13.69 -2.22
N PHE A 221 11.94 13.65 -1.25
CA PHE A 221 10.56 13.21 -1.46
C PHE A 221 9.57 14.23 -0.93
N SER A 222 8.52 14.53 -1.69
CA SER A 222 7.36 15.26 -1.16
C SER A 222 6.66 14.42 -0.09
N GLY A 223 6.29 15.02 1.04
CA GLY A 223 5.59 14.36 2.14
C GLY A 223 4.37 13.57 1.66
N SER A 224 3.51 14.21 0.86
CA SER A 224 2.33 13.57 0.22
C SER A 224 2.65 12.41 -0.73
N LYS A 225 3.88 12.35 -1.28
CA LYS A 225 4.35 11.23 -2.12
C LYS A 225 4.94 10.11 -1.28
N ILE A 226 5.44 10.39 -0.08
CA ILE A 226 5.79 9.36 0.91
C ILE A 226 4.51 8.69 1.38
N ASP A 227 3.57 9.47 1.94
CA ASP A 227 2.23 9.04 2.30
C ASP A 227 1.27 10.24 2.37
N ARG A 228 -0.02 10.04 2.10
CA ARG A 228 -1.01 11.13 2.19
C ARG A 228 -1.05 11.72 3.60
N GLN A 229 -0.90 10.90 4.64
CA GLN A 229 -0.89 11.38 6.03
C GLN A 229 0.30 12.33 6.32
N PHE A 230 1.36 12.27 5.53
CA PHE A 230 2.54 13.14 5.67
C PHE A 230 2.53 14.35 4.73
N SER A 231 1.36 14.73 4.21
CA SER A 231 1.22 16.06 3.59
C SER A 231 1.43 17.16 4.63
N PHE A 232 1.85 18.35 4.20
CA PHE A 232 2.09 19.49 5.10
C PHE A 232 0.88 19.74 6.01
N LEU A 233 -0.31 19.88 5.42
CA LEU A 233 -1.54 20.17 6.16
C LEU A 233 -1.86 19.09 7.21
N ASN A 234 -1.67 17.82 6.88
CA ASN A 234 -1.97 16.72 7.81
C ASN A 234 -0.96 16.67 8.96
N ILE A 235 0.33 16.88 8.70
CA ILE A 235 1.33 16.98 9.76
C ILE A 235 1.04 18.20 10.63
N ASP A 236 0.79 19.36 10.02
CA ASP A 236 0.51 20.60 10.75
C ASP A 236 -0.71 20.46 11.69
N GLN A 237 -1.77 19.80 11.22
CA GLN A 237 -2.95 19.49 12.03
C GLN A 237 -2.62 18.55 13.19
N GLU A 238 -1.84 17.50 12.95
CA GLU A 238 -1.45 16.54 14.00
C GLU A 238 -0.58 17.21 15.08
N LEU A 239 0.40 18.02 14.68
CA LEU A 239 1.26 18.76 15.61
C LEU A 239 0.44 19.71 16.50
N ARG A 240 -0.53 20.43 15.93
CA ARG A 240 -1.45 21.29 16.70
C ARG A 240 -2.30 20.49 17.69
N TYR A 241 -2.78 19.33 17.26
CA TYR A 241 -3.53 18.43 18.14
C TYR A 241 -2.68 17.91 19.31
N ASN A 242 -1.43 17.53 19.04
CA ASN A 242 -0.49 17.07 20.07
C ASN A 242 -0.19 18.17 21.09
N ALA A 243 0.02 19.41 20.62
CA ALA A 243 0.24 20.57 21.49
C ALA A 243 -0.96 20.85 22.41
N LEU A 244 -2.18 20.82 21.85
CA LEU A 244 -3.41 21.01 22.62
C LEU A 244 -3.61 19.90 23.65
N SER A 245 -3.44 18.65 23.24
CA SER A 245 -3.63 17.48 24.13
C SER A 245 -2.62 17.47 25.28
N ALA A 246 -1.36 17.85 25.02
CA ALA A 246 -0.36 17.98 26.08
C ALA A 246 -0.74 19.06 27.12
N THR A 247 -1.31 20.18 26.66
CA THR A 247 -1.74 21.28 27.54
C THR A 247 -2.94 20.88 28.39
N MET A 248 -3.91 20.17 27.81
CA MET A 248 -5.09 19.67 28.52
C MET A 248 -4.71 18.64 29.59
N ASN A 249 -3.85 17.69 29.25
CA ASN A 249 -3.37 16.69 30.20
C ASN A 249 -2.59 17.33 31.36
N GLN A 250 -1.76 18.35 31.09
CA GLN A 250 -1.05 19.07 32.15
C GLN A 250 -2.00 19.80 33.12
N ARG A 251 -3.09 20.40 32.61
CA ARG A 251 -4.10 21.05 33.46
C ARG A 251 -4.88 20.05 34.30
N GLN A 252 -5.19 18.87 33.77
CA GLN A 252 -5.86 17.81 34.53
C GLN A 252 -4.97 17.29 35.66
N VAL A 253 -3.69 16.98 35.35
CA VAL A 253 -2.74 16.54 36.37
C VAL A 253 -2.56 17.61 37.44
N GLN A 254 -2.39 18.89 37.08
CA GLN A 254 -2.32 19.98 38.07
C GLN A 254 -3.59 20.11 38.91
N ALA A 255 -4.78 19.96 38.33
CA ALA A 255 -6.04 20.00 39.07
C ALA A 255 -6.22 18.80 40.01
N GLU A 256 -5.71 17.62 39.64
CA GLU A 256 -5.67 16.43 40.49
C GLU A 256 -4.66 16.60 41.64
N THR A 257 -3.46 17.11 41.37
CA THR A 257 -2.44 17.40 42.40
C THR A 257 -2.96 18.43 43.40
N ILE A 258 -3.56 19.53 42.95
CA ILE A 258 -4.17 20.54 43.84
C ILE A 258 -5.28 19.92 44.70
N ARG A 259 -6.10 19.02 44.13
CA ARG A 259 -7.14 18.30 44.89
C ARG A 259 -6.57 17.31 45.90
N GLU A 260 -5.44 16.66 45.62
CA GLU A 260 -4.75 15.77 46.56
C GLU A 260 -4.05 16.55 47.68
N GLU A 261 -3.37 17.65 47.36
CA GLU A 261 -2.75 18.54 48.36
C GLU A 261 -3.80 19.11 49.33
N LEU A 262 -4.93 19.61 48.82
CA LEU A 262 -6.06 20.05 49.64
C LEU A 262 -6.65 18.94 50.52
N ARG A 263 -6.63 17.68 50.06
CA ARG A 263 -7.10 16.52 50.86
C ARG A 263 -6.13 16.18 51.98
N HIS A 264 -4.81 16.31 51.75
CA HIS A 264 -3.80 16.08 52.77
C HIS A 264 -3.77 17.19 53.82
N GLU A 265 -3.97 18.45 53.42
CA GLU A 265 -4.06 19.60 54.33
C GLU A 265 -5.30 19.49 55.25
N TYR A 266 -6.47 19.12 54.69
CA TYR A 266 -7.68 18.83 55.48
C TYR A 266 -7.54 17.63 56.43
N GLN A 267 -6.64 16.68 56.15
CA GLN A 267 -6.38 15.54 57.05
C GLN A 267 -5.39 15.89 58.17
N GLN A 268 -4.48 16.84 57.95
CA GLN A 268 -3.57 17.34 59.00
C GLN A 268 -4.27 18.29 59.97
N GLU A 269 -5.20 19.12 59.52
CA GLU A 269 -5.91 20.07 60.41
C GLU A 269 -7.01 19.41 61.27
N ASN A 270 -7.48 18.21 60.91
CA ASN A 270 -8.55 17.53 61.65
C ASN A 270 -8.11 16.77 62.92
N HIS A 271 -6.91 17.03 63.45
CA HIS A 271 -6.56 16.65 64.82
C HIS A 271 -6.96 17.69 65.89
N SER A 272 -7.61 18.80 65.51
CA SER A 272 -8.23 19.70 66.49
C SER A 272 -9.42 20.49 65.92
N GLY A 273 -10.64 20.09 66.31
CA GLY A 273 -11.78 21.02 66.40
C GLY A 273 -12.87 20.91 65.33
N ILE A 274 -14.08 20.67 65.80
CA ILE A 274 -15.37 20.63 65.10
C ILE A 274 -15.73 22.02 64.51
N SER A 275 -16.28 22.10 63.27
CA SER A 275 -17.58 22.78 62.93
C SER A 275 -17.76 23.18 61.44
N LEU A 276 -18.93 22.79 60.89
CA LEU A 276 -19.79 23.35 59.82
C LEU A 276 -19.24 24.04 58.55
N GLY A 277 -19.72 23.58 57.38
CA GLY A 277 -19.76 24.39 56.15
C GLY A 277 -20.25 23.65 54.90
N LEU A 278 -21.56 23.55 54.71
CA LEU A 278 -22.25 22.97 53.55
C LEU A 278 -22.25 23.97 52.37
N PHE A 279 -21.54 23.68 51.27
CA PHE A 279 -21.77 24.30 49.97
C PHE A 279 -21.58 23.29 48.83
N THR A 280 -22.69 22.96 48.16
CA THR A 280 -22.73 22.21 46.90
C THR A 280 -22.69 23.19 45.72
N PRO A 281 -21.79 23.05 44.73
CA PRO A 281 -21.96 23.71 43.44
C PRO A 281 -22.79 22.83 42.49
N SER A 282 -23.74 23.46 41.80
CA SER A 282 -24.57 22.88 40.73
C SER A 282 -23.74 22.33 39.56
N PRO A 283 -24.19 21.25 38.89
CA PRO A 283 -23.51 20.69 37.72
C PRO A 283 -24.02 21.35 36.44
N THR A 284 -23.19 22.17 35.80
CA THR A 284 -23.39 22.55 34.39
C THR A 284 -22.05 22.49 33.69
N ASP A 285 -21.74 21.33 33.09
CA ASP A 285 -20.74 21.18 32.01
C ASP A 285 -20.76 19.79 31.32
N TYR A 286 -21.68 18.89 31.68
CA TYR A 286 -21.80 17.57 31.06
C TYR A 286 -22.34 17.56 29.61
N ASP A 287 -22.90 18.67 29.11
CA ASP A 287 -23.56 18.71 27.79
C ASP A 287 -22.59 18.86 26.59
N THR A 288 -21.28 19.08 26.82
CA THR A 288 -20.33 19.26 25.71
C THR A 288 -19.74 17.94 25.20
N GLU A 289 -19.54 16.95 26.06
CA GLU A 289 -18.94 15.66 25.66
C GLU A 289 -19.87 14.84 24.76
N GLU A 290 -21.15 14.71 25.10
CA GLU A 290 -22.13 13.99 24.27
C GLU A 290 -22.34 14.67 22.91
N ALA A 291 -22.36 16.01 22.87
CA ALA A 291 -22.49 16.78 21.63
C ALA A 291 -21.28 16.60 20.70
N ILE A 292 -20.07 16.49 21.24
CA ILE A 292 -18.83 16.26 20.49
C ILE A 292 -18.75 14.79 20.01
N GLN A 293 -19.11 13.83 20.85
CA GLN A 293 -19.19 12.40 20.52
C GLN A 293 -20.23 12.13 19.42
N ALA A 294 -21.41 12.76 19.51
CA ALA A 294 -22.48 12.68 18.52
C ALA A 294 -22.09 13.27 17.17
N ASN A 295 -21.32 14.38 17.15
CA ASN A 295 -20.78 14.97 15.93
C ASN A 295 -19.72 14.07 15.26
N ARG A 296 -18.92 13.34 16.06
CA ARG A 296 -17.98 12.31 15.57
C ARG A 296 -18.72 11.14 14.89
N LEU A 297 -19.84 10.69 15.46
CA LEU A 297 -20.66 9.59 14.91
C LEU A 297 -21.45 10.02 13.65
N LYS A 298 -21.98 11.25 13.61
CA LYS A 298 -22.65 11.81 12.41
C LYS A 298 -21.70 11.98 11.22
N LYS A 299 -20.43 12.38 11.46
CA LYS A 299 -19.40 12.48 10.41
C LYS A 299 -18.90 11.12 9.90
N LYS A 300 -18.91 10.06 10.74
CA LYS A 300 -18.62 8.69 10.29
C LYS A 300 -19.72 8.10 9.38
N LYS A 301 -20.99 8.48 9.57
CA LYS A 301 -22.14 8.01 8.75
C LYS A 301 -22.32 8.76 7.42
N LYS A 302 -21.85 10.02 7.29
CA LYS A 302 -21.88 10.79 6.03
C LYS A 302 -20.65 10.53 5.15
N LYS A 303 -20.44 9.29 4.70
CA LYS A 303 -19.66 9.04 3.48
C LYS A 303 -20.63 9.10 2.29
N PRO A 304 -20.50 10.04 1.33
CA PRO A 304 -21.27 9.96 0.10
C PRO A 304 -20.81 8.74 -0.70
N LYS A 305 -21.73 7.81 -0.99
CA LYS A 305 -21.53 6.80 -2.04
C LYS A 305 -21.29 7.55 -3.34
N ARG A 306 -20.03 7.62 -3.80
CA ARG A 306 -19.72 8.01 -5.18
C ARG A 306 -20.35 6.98 -6.12
N LYS A 307 -21.51 7.30 -6.71
CA LYS A 307 -22.00 6.62 -7.92
C LYS A 307 -20.95 6.87 -9.00
N ARG A 308 -20.11 5.89 -9.29
CA ARG A 308 -19.38 5.82 -10.56
C ARG A 308 -20.31 5.10 -11.52
N GLY A 309 -20.90 5.86 -12.44
CA GLY A 309 -21.62 5.29 -13.57
C GLY A 309 -20.70 4.35 -14.34
N PHE A 310 -21.14 3.11 -14.50
CA PHE A 310 -20.70 2.24 -15.58
C PHE A 310 -21.29 2.81 -16.87
N SER A 311 -20.45 3.07 -17.87
CA SER A 311 -20.88 2.83 -19.25
C SER A 311 -20.12 1.59 -19.72
N LEU A 312 -20.86 0.71 -20.38
CA LEU A 312 -20.35 -0.44 -21.12
C LEU A 312 -19.46 0.03 -22.27
#